data_AF-A0A7J6QWC9-F1
#
_entry.id   AF-A0A7J6QWC9-F1
#
_cell.length_a   1.000
_cell.length_b   1.000
_cell.length_c   1.000
_cell.angle_alpha   90.00
_cell.angle_beta   90.00
_cell.angle_gamma   90.00
#
_symmetry.space_group_name_H-M   'P 1'
#
loop_
_entity.id
_entity.type
_entity.pdbx_description
1 polymer ?
#
loop_
_entity_poly.entity_id
_entity_poly.type
_entity_poly.pdbx_seq_one_letter_code
_entity_poly.pdbx_strand_id
1 'polypeptide(L)'
;GLENYYKVIAQREKLAWVKRFVEARARGSKVLVFFLTCASVDYHFAILKELWKGEMEGESPSISLHRMHGHMTPSARHKAYKAFSEGKYEDDGCTNVMLATDLVARGVDIPK
;
A
#
# COMPACT_ATOMS: atom_id res chain seq x y z
N GLY A 1 9.52 -9.28 -19.34
CA GLY A 1 8.05 -9.43 -19.27
C GLY A 1 7.60 -9.23 -17.84
N LEU A 2 6.29 -9.23 -17.58
CA LEU A 2 5.77 -9.27 -16.21
C LEU A 2 5.86 -10.69 -15.65
N GLU A 3 6.31 -10.82 -14.41
CA GLU A 3 6.37 -12.08 -13.68
C GLU A 3 5.22 -12.14 -12.68
N ASN A 4 4.49 -13.25 -12.68
CA ASN A 4 3.35 -13.45 -11.81
C ASN A 4 3.66 -14.55 -10.80
N TYR A 5 3.44 -14.24 -9.52
CA TYR A 5 3.66 -15.15 -8.40
C TYR A 5 2.36 -15.33 -7.61
N TYR A 6 2.19 -16.48 -6.96
CA TYR A 6 1.06 -16.74 -6.07
C TYR A 6 1.51 -17.47 -4.81
N LYS A 7 0.72 -17.34 -3.74
CA LYS A 7 0.93 -18.06 -2.49
C LYS A 7 -0.41 -18.49 -1.89
N VAL A 8 -0.53 -19.75 -1.51
CA VAL A 8 -1.67 -20.26 -0.73
C VAL A 8 -1.39 -19.99 0.75
N ILE A 9 -2.28 -19.24 1.39
CA ILE A 9 -2.18 -18.84 2.81
C ILE A 9 -3.54 -18.88 3.47
N ALA A 10 -3.59 -19.21 4.76
CA ALA A 10 -4.84 -19.16 5.50
C ALA A 10 -5.32 -17.71 5.65
N GLN A 11 -6.64 -17.50 5.71
CA GLN A 11 -7.23 -16.17 5.81
C GLN A 11 -6.65 -15.34 6.97
N ARG A 12 -6.46 -15.98 8.14
CA ARG A 12 -5.88 -15.36 9.35
C ARG A 12 -4.44 -14.88 9.18
N GLU A 13 -3.71 -15.42 8.20
CA GLU A 13 -2.31 -15.09 7.98
C GLU A 13 -2.12 -13.97 6.95
N LYS A 14 -3.16 -13.64 6.17
CA LYS A 14 -3.07 -12.67 5.07
C LYS A 14 -2.54 -11.31 5.51
N LEU A 15 -3.05 -10.77 6.61
CA LEU A 15 -2.61 -9.47 7.11
C LEU A 15 -1.13 -9.47 7.50
N ALA A 16 -0.70 -10.45 8.30
CA ALA A 16 0.69 -10.59 8.72
C ALA A 16 1.61 -10.84 7.51
N TRP A 17 1.14 -11.59 6.52
CA TRP A 17 1.87 -11.83 5.29
C TRP A 17 2.01 -10.56 4.45
N VAL A 18 0.95 -9.78 4.25
CA VAL A 18 1.01 -8.50 3.51
C VAL A 18 1.98 -7.54 4.17
N LYS A 19 1.93 -7.40 5.51
CA LYS A 19 2.87 -6.58 6.28
C LYS A 19 4.32 -6.97 5.98
N ARG A 20 4.65 -8.25 6.19
CA ARG A 20 6.00 -8.79 5.96
C ARG A 20 6.44 -8.71 4.50
N PHE A 21 5.52 -8.91 3.55
CA PHE A 21 5.81 -8.81 2.13
C PHE A 21 6.22 -7.38 1.74
N VAL A 22 5.47 -6.39 2.22
CA VAL A 22 5.79 -4.98 2.01
C VAL A 22 7.15 -4.67 2.63
N GLU A 23 7.39 -5.06 3.88
CA GLU A 23 8.67 -4.85 4.60
C GLU A 23 9.86 -5.51 3.91
N ALA A 24 9.70 -6.72 3.39
CA ALA A 24 10.77 -7.43 2.68
C ALA A 24 11.12 -6.79 1.32
N ARG A 25 10.17 -6.06 0.71
CA ARG A 25 10.40 -5.32 -0.54
C ARG A 25 10.96 -3.92 -0.30
N ALA A 26 11.14 -3.53 0.96
CA ALA A 26 11.01 -2.15 1.40
C ALA A 26 12.24 -1.26 1.27
N ARG A 27 12.98 -1.31 0.16
CA ARG A 27 13.95 -0.25 -0.10
C ARG A 27 13.66 0.38 -1.45
N GLY A 28 13.00 1.52 -1.39
CA GLY A 28 12.69 2.35 -2.54
C GLY A 28 11.79 1.66 -3.56
N SER A 29 10.54 1.38 -3.19
CA SER A 29 9.55 0.87 -4.15
C SER A 29 8.16 1.47 -3.96
N LYS A 30 7.36 1.39 -5.03
CA LYS A 30 5.91 1.63 -5.00
C LYS A 30 5.20 0.28 -5.02
N VAL A 31 4.30 0.06 -4.05
CA VAL A 31 3.52 -1.17 -3.90
C VAL A 31 2.03 -0.85 -3.96
N LEU A 32 1.31 -1.55 -4.83
CA LEU A 32 -0.14 -1.45 -4.93
C LEU A 32 -0.77 -2.76 -4.43
N VAL A 33 -1.65 -2.66 -3.44
CA VAL A 33 -2.34 -3.81 -2.83
C VAL A 33 -3.83 -3.69 -3.09
N PHE A 34 -4.38 -4.69 -3.78
CA PHE A 34 -5.78 -4.72 -4.17
C PHE A 34 -6.66 -5.46 -3.16
N PHE A 35 -7.82 -4.87 -2.85
CA PHE A 35 -8.87 -5.45 -2.04
C PHE A 35 -10.19 -5.47 -2.79
N LEU A 36 -11.04 -6.44 -2.45
CA LEU A 36 -12.33 -6.65 -3.11
C LEU A 36 -13.36 -5.55 -2.81
N THR A 37 -13.25 -4.86 -1.66
CA THR A 37 -14.27 -3.88 -1.23
C THR A 37 -13.66 -2.62 -0.63
N CYS A 38 -14.39 -1.50 -0.73
CA CYS A 38 -14.07 -0.24 -0.05
C CYS A 38 -13.86 -0.43 1.45
N ALA A 39 -14.76 -1.17 2.11
CA ALA A 39 -14.68 -1.43 3.56
C ALA A 39 -13.41 -2.20 3.94
N SER A 40 -12.99 -3.16 3.09
CA SER A 40 -11.74 -3.87 3.30
C SER A 40 -10.53 -2.94 3.19
N VAL A 41 -10.53 -1.99 2.23
CA VAL A 41 -9.46 -0.99 2.12
C VAL A 41 -9.35 -0.15 3.41
N ASP A 42 -10.47 0.38 3.90
CA ASP A 42 -10.48 1.20 5.13
C ASP A 42 -10.05 0.40 6.37
N TYR A 43 -10.57 -0.81 6.54
CA TYR A 43 -10.24 -1.69 7.67
C TYR A 43 -8.75 -2.03 7.71
N HIS A 44 -8.17 -2.48 6.59
CA HIS A 44 -6.76 -2.87 6.56
C HIS A 44 -5.85 -1.64 6.63
N PHE A 45 -6.24 -0.50 6.07
CA PHE A 45 -5.49 0.75 6.21
C PHE A 45 -5.36 1.17 7.67
N ALA A 46 -6.46 1.15 8.43
CA ALA A 46 -6.44 1.52 9.84
C ALA A 46 -5.48 0.64 10.65
N ILE A 47 -5.54 -0.68 10.44
CA ILE A 47 -4.69 -1.63 11.17
C ILE A 47 -3.21 -1.51 10.75
N LEU A 48 -2.93 -1.51 9.45
CA LEU A 48 -1.55 -1.43 8.95
C LEU A 48 -0.88 -0.11 9.35
N LYS A 49 -1.64 0.99 9.39
CA LYS A 49 -1.15 2.29 9.88
C LYS A 49 -0.68 2.21 11.32
N GLU A 50 -1.40 1.54 12.20
CA GLU A 50 -0.99 1.39 13.60
C GLU A 50 0.16 0.38 13.75
N LEU A 51 0.13 -0.72 13.00
CA LEU A 51 1.20 -1.72 13.03
C LEU A 51 2.56 -1.15 12.58
N TRP A 52 2.58 -0.23 11.61
CA TRP A 52 3.82 0.41 11.15
C TRP A 52 4.24 1.64 11.96
N LYS A 53 3.35 2.22 12.77
CA LYS A 53 3.72 3.27 13.74
C LYS A 53 4.40 2.70 14.99
N GLY A 54 4.00 1.49 15.40
CA GLY A 54 4.39 0.90 16.68
C GLY A 54 5.80 0.31 16.73
N GLU A 55 6.55 0.32 15.64
CA GLU A 55 7.93 -0.17 15.62
C GLU A 55 8.88 0.98 16.00
N MET A 56 9.48 0.87 17.19
CA MET A 56 10.42 1.85 17.74
C MET A 56 11.68 2.01 16.88
N GLU A 57 12.20 3.23 16.88
CA GLU A 57 13.40 3.73 16.19
C GLU A 57 14.55 2.72 16.17
N GLY A 58 14.98 2.33 14.96
CA GLY A 58 16.24 1.61 14.77
C GLY A 58 16.41 1.00 13.38
N GLU A 59 15.45 0.19 12.92
CA GLU A 59 15.66 -0.64 11.71
C GLU A 59 14.43 -0.86 10.82
N SER A 60 13.26 -0.34 11.19
CA SER A 60 12.04 -0.54 10.41
C SER A 60 12.08 0.27 9.11
N PRO A 61 11.67 -0.32 7.96
CA PRO A 61 11.62 0.40 6.72
C PRO A 61 10.63 1.56 6.81
N SER A 62 11.01 2.73 6.27
CA SER A 62 10.10 3.87 6.17
C SER A 62 8.98 3.53 5.18
N ILE A 63 7.73 3.46 5.66
CA ILE A 63 6.55 3.12 4.87
C ILE A 63 5.59 4.29 4.83
N SER A 64 5.34 4.82 3.64
CA SER A 64 4.29 5.81 3.38
C SER A 64 3.02 5.11 2.91
N LEU A 65 2.02 5.02 3.78
CA LEU A 65 0.77 4.31 3.51
C LEU A 65 -0.34 5.25 3.02
N HIS A 66 -0.96 4.88 1.90
CA HIS A 66 -2.07 5.57 1.26
C HIS A 66 -3.26 4.62 1.03
N ARG A 67 -4.45 5.18 0.81
CA ARG A 67 -5.64 4.41 0.40
C ARG A 67 -6.46 5.13 -0.65
N MET A 68 -7.11 4.36 -1.53
CA MET A 68 -7.97 4.89 -2.58
C MET A 68 -9.11 3.91 -2.92
N HIS A 69 -10.36 4.32 -2.71
CA HIS A 69 -11.54 3.52 -3.03
C HIS A 69 -12.75 4.40 -3.42
N GLY A 70 -13.84 3.78 -3.88
CA GLY A 70 -14.95 4.48 -4.53
C GLY A 70 -15.77 5.40 -3.63
N HIS A 71 -15.78 5.16 -2.31
CA HIS A 71 -16.49 5.98 -1.34
C HIS A 71 -15.74 7.24 -0.90
N MET A 72 -14.46 7.39 -1.28
CA MET A 72 -13.72 8.61 -1.01
C MET A 72 -14.19 9.75 -1.92
N THR A 73 -14.17 10.98 -1.42
CA THR A 73 -14.45 12.15 -2.24
C THR A 73 -13.43 12.30 -3.38
N PRO A 74 -13.78 12.91 -4.53
CA PRO A 74 -12.84 13.12 -5.63
C PRO A 74 -11.55 13.85 -5.20
N SER A 75 -11.69 14.86 -4.35
CA SER A 75 -10.54 15.60 -3.79
C SER A 75 -9.64 14.70 -2.94
N ALA A 76 -10.20 13.86 -2.07
CA ALA A 76 -9.44 12.94 -1.24
C ALA A 76 -8.70 11.88 -2.09
N ARG A 77 -9.35 11.36 -3.15
CA ARG A 77 -8.71 10.44 -4.10
C ARG A 77 -7.55 11.09 -4.84
N HIS A 78 -7.74 12.31 -5.36
CA HIS A 78 -6.69 13.05 -6.06
C HIS A 78 -5.50 13.32 -5.15
N LYS A 79 -5.75 13.72 -3.89
CA LYS A 79 -4.69 13.92 -2.89
C LYS A 79 -3.93 12.62 -2.60
N ALA A 80 -4.62 11.50 -2.39
CA ALA A 80 -3.99 10.22 -2.12
C ALA A 80 -3.16 9.73 -3.32
N TYR A 81 -3.69 9.86 -4.53
CA TYR A 81 -2.98 9.54 -5.77
C TYR A 81 -1.72 10.38 -5.93
N LYS A 82 -1.83 11.71 -5.80
CA LYS A 82 -0.69 12.62 -5.93
C LYS A 82 0.40 12.29 -4.92
N ALA A 83 0.03 12.11 -3.65
CA ALA A 83 0.97 11.79 -2.59
C ALA A 83 1.70 10.45 -2.83
N PHE A 84 1.00 9.44 -3.34
CA PHE A 84 1.60 8.15 -3.68
C PHE A 84 2.48 8.22 -4.94
N SER A 85 2.04 8.94 -5.98
CA SER A 85 2.75 9.05 -7.26
C SER A 85 4.03 9.87 -7.15
N GLU A 86 3.99 10.96 -6.39
CA GLU A 86 5.12 11.88 -6.16
C GLU A 86 5.97 11.50 -4.96
N GLY A 87 5.56 10.47 -4.20
CA GLY A 87 6.30 9.99 -3.04
C GLY A 87 7.70 9.53 -3.46
N LYS A 88 8.74 10.20 -2.92
CA LYS A 88 10.13 9.80 -3.14
C LYS A 88 10.36 8.42 -2.54
N TYR A 89 11.10 7.58 -3.25
CA TYR A 89 11.39 6.21 -2.82
C TYR A 89 12.85 5.84 -3.06
N GLU A 90 13.47 6.30 -4.15
CA GLU A 90 14.85 5.94 -4.50
C GLU A 90 15.90 6.51 -3.53
N ASP A 91 15.80 7.78 -3.16
CA ASP A 91 16.83 8.46 -2.35
C ASP A 91 16.67 8.23 -0.83
N ASP A 92 15.44 8.13 -0.34
CA ASP A 92 15.13 8.08 1.09
C ASP A 92 14.91 6.66 1.61
N GLY A 93 15.00 5.64 0.72
CA GLY A 93 14.70 4.24 1.04
C GLY A 93 13.23 3.96 1.38
N CYS A 94 12.36 4.98 1.32
CA CYS A 94 10.95 4.91 1.67
C CYS A 94 10.16 4.03 0.68
N THR A 95 9.23 3.25 1.20
CA THR A 95 8.30 2.45 0.40
C THR A 95 6.92 3.07 0.41
N ASN A 96 6.42 3.45 -0.76
CA ASN A 96 5.10 4.03 -0.92
C ASN A 96 4.11 2.89 -1.19
N VAL A 97 3.07 2.78 -0.36
CA VAL A 97 2.09 1.69 -0.42
C VAL A 97 0.70 2.26 -0.61
N MET A 98 -0.01 1.82 -1.64
CA MET A 98 -1.41 2.18 -1.88
C MET A 98 -2.31 0.96 -1.69
N LEU A 99 -3.30 1.07 -0.81
CA LEU A 99 -4.38 0.10 -0.70
C LEU A 99 -5.56 0.55 -1.56
N ALA A 100 -6.00 -0.28 -2.50
CA ALA A 100 -7.02 0.13 -3.47
C ALA A 100 -8.02 -0.97 -3.84
N THR A 101 -9.13 -0.57 -4.44
CA THR A 101 -10.04 -1.47 -5.17
C THR A 101 -9.78 -1.38 -6.68
N ASP A 102 -10.00 -2.46 -7.42
CA ASP A 102 -9.74 -2.52 -8.87
C ASP A 102 -10.46 -1.42 -9.66
N LEU A 103 -11.72 -1.12 -9.32
CA LEU A 103 -12.53 -0.10 -10.01
C LEU A 103 -11.84 1.28 -10.02
N VAL A 104 -11.10 1.59 -8.96
CA VAL A 104 -10.57 2.93 -8.71
C VAL A 104 -9.13 3.07 -9.21
N ALA A 105 -8.44 1.94 -9.41
CA ALA A 105 -7.12 1.92 -10.03
C ALA A 105 -7.17 1.86 -11.57
N ARG A 106 -8.33 1.55 -12.17
CA ARG A 106 -8.49 1.60 -13.64
C ARG A 106 -8.30 3.03 -14.14
N GLY A 107 -7.38 3.19 -15.11
CA GLY A 107 -7.05 4.50 -15.69
C GLY A 107 -6.09 5.35 -14.86
N VAL A 108 -5.49 4.78 -13.81
CA VAL A 108 -4.45 5.44 -13.03
C VAL A 108 -3.09 5.11 -13.63
N ASP A 109 -2.41 6.10 -14.19
CA ASP A 109 -1.05 5.95 -14.74
C ASP A 109 -0.02 6.27 -13.65
N ILE A 110 0.54 5.24 -13.02
CA ILE A 110 1.56 5.40 -11.97
C ILE A 110 2.93 5.30 -12.66
N PRO A 111 3.64 6.42 -12.89
CA PRO A 111 5.00 6.37 -13.39
C PRO A 111 5.89 5.66 -12.37
N LYS A 112 6.94 4.98 -12.87
CA LYS A 112 7.88 4.22 -12.05
C LYS A 112 8.30 5.03 -10.83
#